data_AF-A0A5B8UNB3-F1
#
_entry.id   AF-A0A5B8UNB3-F1
#
_cell.length_a   1.000
_cell.length_b   1.000
_cell.length_c   1.000
_cell.angle_alpha   90.00
_cell.angle_beta   90.00
_cell.angle_gamma   90.00
#
_symmetry.space_group_name_H-M   'P 1'
#
loop_
_entity.id
_entity.type
_entity.pdbx_description
1 polymer ?
#
loop_
_entity_poly.entity_id
_entity_poly.type
_entity_poly.pdbx_seq_one_letter_code
_entity_poly.pdbx_strand_id
1 'polypeptide(L)'
;MPKQLPQITFDFSSDEEPKEFLSGQPVQPPQKQKSKRGRKSLKEPEFLDETPEIPEDEILFQKAYYGIGEVAQMFKVNISQLRYWENEFDALEPRKNRKGDRLFRPQDIKTLQLIHDLIRRRKFTLEGAKEFLKKNAKAKETHELIASLQKIKTFLLELKASM
;
A
#
# COMPACT_ATOMS: atom_id res chain seq x y z
N MET A 1 5.86 5.55 50.27
CA MET A 1 6.38 6.92 50.50
C MET A 1 6.73 7.54 49.15
N PRO A 2 6.23 8.74 48.83
CA PRO A 2 6.25 9.32 47.48
C PRO A 2 7.64 9.81 47.07
N LYS A 3 8.04 9.55 45.82
CA LYS A 3 9.33 9.95 45.24
C LYS A 3 9.12 11.24 44.43
N GLN A 4 9.59 12.38 44.94
CA GLN A 4 9.60 13.65 44.23
C GLN A 4 10.74 13.66 43.18
N LEU A 5 10.44 14.18 42.00
CA LEU A 5 11.42 14.40 40.93
C LEU A 5 12.13 15.75 41.13
N PRO A 6 13.44 15.86 40.83
CA PRO A 6 14.17 17.11 40.99
C PRO A 6 13.77 18.13 39.92
N GLN A 7 13.54 19.37 40.35
CA GLN A 7 13.35 20.52 39.47
C GLN A 7 14.72 21.05 39.05
N ILE A 8 14.94 21.24 37.75
CA ILE A 8 16.16 21.83 37.21
C ILE A 8 16.02 23.35 37.29
N THR A 9 16.76 23.98 38.19
CA THR A 9 16.95 25.43 38.23
C THR A 9 18.12 25.81 37.33
N PHE A 10 17.84 26.63 36.32
CA PHE A 10 18.85 27.17 35.41
C PHE A 10 19.30 28.53 35.93
N ASP A 11 20.55 28.61 36.39
CA ASP A 11 21.19 29.83 36.88
C ASP A 11 21.84 30.55 35.70
N PHE A 12 21.36 31.76 35.39
CA PHE A 12 21.88 32.60 34.32
C PHE A 12 22.52 33.84 34.94
N SER A 13 23.72 33.67 35.48
CA SER A 13 24.60 34.80 35.77
C SER A 13 26.05 34.34 35.71
N SER A 14 26.68 34.58 34.57
CA SER A 14 28.14 34.63 34.46
C SER A 14 28.45 35.53 33.28
N ASP A 15 28.84 36.76 33.60
CA ASP A 15 29.46 37.72 32.70
C ASP A 15 30.75 37.09 32.13
N GLU A 16 30.70 36.57 30.92
CA GLU A 16 31.89 36.31 30.10
C GLU A 16 31.81 37.19 28.85
N GLU A 17 32.75 38.14 28.78
CA GLU A 17 32.85 39.13 27.70
C GLU A 17 33.02 38.47 26.31
N PRO A 18 32.48 39.11 25.25
CA PRO A 18 32.57 38.59 23.90
C PRO A 18 34.00 38.67 23.36
N LYS A 19 34.61 37.50 23.09
CA LYS A 19 35.90 37.41 22.40
C LYS A 19 35.78 37.93 20.96
N GLU A 20 36.67 38.85 20.61
CA GLU A 20 36.76 39.50 19.31
C GLU A 20 36.90 38.49 18.16
N PHE A 21 35.98 38.55 17.20
CA PHE A 21 36.06 37.79 15.95
C PHE A 21 37.00 38.50 14.98
N LEU A 22 38.30 38.21 15.07
CA LEU A 22 39.27 38.63 14.07
C LEU A 22 39.32 37.64 12.89
N SER A 23 39.05 38.20 11.71
CA SER A 23 39.42 37.75 10.36
C SER A 23 39.09 36.32 9.88
N GLY A 24 38.12 36.24 8.96
CA GLY A 24 38.33 35.61 7.66
C GLY A 24 38.51 34.09 7.59
N GLN A 25 37.41 33.37 7.41
CA GLN A 25 37.23 32.38 6.33
C GLN A 25 35.75 32.01 6.20
N PRO A 26 35.15 32.00 4.99
CA PRO A 26 33.80 31.49 4.82
C PRO A 26 33.79 30.00 5.18
N VAL A 27 33.04 29.64 6.22
CA VAL A 27 32.78 28.24 6.56
C VAL A 27 32.00 27.63 5.40
N GLN A 28 32.70 26.90 4.52
CA GLN A 28 32.03 26.14 3.48
C GLN A 28 31.22 25.04 4.14
N PRO A 29 29.94 24.85 3.77
CA PRO A 29 29.13 23.76 4.29
C PRO A 29 29.85 22.42 3.99
N PRO A 30 29.82 21.46 4.92
CA PRO A 30 30.58 20.22 4.78
C PRO A 30 30.21 19.54 3.46
N GLN A 31 31.22 19.33 2.62
CA GLN A 31 31.07 18.62 1.35
C GLN A 31 30.70 17.17 1.65
N LYS A 32 29.41 16.84 1.47
CA LYS A 32 28.91 15.46 1.54
C LYS A 32 29.69 14.61 0.54
N GLN A 33 30.60 13.78 1.03
CA GLN A 33 31.27 12.76 0.24
C GLN A 33 30.19 11.85 -0.36
N LYS A 34 30.00 11.95 -1.69
CA LYS A 34 29.07 11.10 -2.42
C LYS A 34 29.55 9.67 -2.27
N SER A 35 28.84 8.85 -1.48
CA SER A 35 29.13 7.43 -1.37
C SER A 35 29.06 6.80 -2.76
N LYS A 36 30.12 6.11 -3.19
CA LYS A 36 30.13 5.21 -4.37
C LYS A 36 29.19 4.01 -4.22
N ARG A 37 28.36 3.95 -3.19
CA ARG A 37 27.16 3.10 -3.20
C ARG A 37 26.16 3.82 -4.08
N GLY A 38 26.33 3.63 -5.40
CA GLY A 38 25.36 4.10 -6.38
C GLY A 38 23.98 3.78 -5.85
N ARG A 39 23.15 4.82 -5.73
CA ARG A 39 21.71 4.64 -5.60
C ARG A 39 21.37 3.64 -6.69
N LYS A 40 20.93 2.43 -6.32
CA LYS A 40 20.45 1.45 -7.28
C LYS A 40 19.51 2.25 -8.19
N SER A 41 19.78 2.23 -9.50
CA SER A 41 18.90 2.82 -10.50
C SER A 41 17.47 2.46 -10.11
N LEU A 42 16.53 3.40 -10.19
CA LEU A 42 15.12 3.11 -10.03
C LEU A 42 14.87 1.89 -10.93
N LYS A 43 14.77 0.71 -10.32
CA LYS A 43 14.26 -0.44 -11.06
C LYS A 43 12.88 0.04 -11.41
N GLU A 44 12.63 0.26 -12.70
CA GLU A 44 11.28 0.45 -13.16
C GLU A 44 10.48 -0.65 -12.49
N PRO A 45 9.46 -0.29 -11.71
CA PRO A 45 8.75 -1.29 -10.98
C PRO A 45 8.27 -2.33 -12.00
N GLU A 46 8.77 -3.58 -11.92
CA GLU A 46 8.26 -4.79 -12.60
C GLU A 46 6.83 -5.14 -12.15
N PHE A 47 6.05 -4.11 -11.82
CA PHE A 47 4.70 -4.13 -11.33
C PHE A 47 3.71 -3.77 -12.45
N LEU A 48 4.15 -3.86 -13.71
CA LEU A 48 3.36 -3.50 -14.88
C LEU A 48 2.44 -4.63 -15.36
N ASP A 49 2.82 -5.92 -15.19
CA ASP A 49 2.06 -7.04 -15.76
C ASP A 49 1.77 -8.21 -14.80
N GLU A 50 1.78 -7.99 -13.49
CA GLU A 50 1.21 -9.00 -12.58
C GLU A 50 -0.30 -8.81 -12.47
N THR A 51 -1.03 -9.36 -13.45
CA THR A 51 -2.46 -9.57 -13.27
C THR A 51 -2.66 -10.63 -12.18
N PRO A 52 -3.48 -10.34 -11.16
CA PRO A 52 -3.77 -11.33 -10.14
C PRO A 52 -4.46 -12.54 -10.80
N GLU A 53 -3.98 -13.74 -10.50
CA GLU A 53 -4.53 -15.00 -11.01
C GLU A 53 -5.73 -15.38 -10.14
N ILE A 54 -6.82 -14.63 -10.29
CA ILE A 54 -8.05 -14.86 -9.55
C ILE A 54 -8.90 -15.86 -10.34
N PRO A 55 -9.36 -16.96 -9.71
CA PRO A 55 -10.30 -17.88 -10.34
C PRO A 55 -11.57 -17.15 -10.81
N GLU A 56 -12.24 -17.71 -11.82
CA GLU A 56 -13.53 -17.16 -12.27
C GLU A 56 -14.54 -17.09 -11.11
N ASP A 57 -15.45 -16.13 -11.20
CA ASP A 57 -16.48 -15.87 -10.19
C ASP A 57 -17.24 -17.16 -9.81
N GLU A 58 -17.58 -18.01 -10.78
CA GLU A 58 -18.27 -19.28 -10.54
C GLU A 58 -17.53 -20.22 -9.60
N ILE A 59 -16.20 -20.26 -9.67
CA ILE A 59 -15.35 -21.06 -8.78
C ILE A 59 -15.20 -20.33 -7.44
N LEU A 60 -15.05 -19.01 -7.49
CA LEU A 60 -14.86 -18.20 -6.30
C LEU A 60 -16.04 -18.31 -5.31
N PHE A 61 -17.28 -18.34 -5.82
CA PHE A 61 -18.49 -18.44 -5.00
C PHE A 61 -18.81 -19.86 -4.52
N GLN A 62 -18.09 -20.90 -4.97
CA GLN A 62 -18.29 -22.26 -4.45
C GLN A 62 -17.82 -22.41 -2.99
N LYS A 63 -16.78 -21.66 -2.60
CA LYS A 63 -16.25 -21.65 -1.23
C LYS A 63 -16.68 -20.39 -0.50
N ALA A 64 -17.24 -20.55 0.70
CA ALA A 64 -17.73 -19.41 1.50
C ALA A 64 -16.60 -18.56 2.11
N TYR A 65 -15.44 -19.17 2.39
CA TYR A 65 -14.34 -18.52 3.10
C TYR A 65 -12.98 -18.95 2.56
N TYR A 66 -12.07 -17.99 2.39
CA TYR A 66 -10.70 -18.20 1.95
C TYR A 66 -9.72 -17.74 3.03
N GLY A 67 -8.66 -18.51 3.26
CA GLY A 67 -7.62 -18.13 4.19
C GLY A 67 -6.73 -17.02 3.61
N ILE A 68 -6.19 -16.15 4.47
CA ILE A 68 -5.28 -15.07 4.03
C ILE A 68 -4.08 -15.57 3.20
N GLY A 69 -3.60 -16.80 3.43
CA GLY A 69 -2.53 -17.41 2.65
C GLY A 69 -2.95 -17.74 1.22
N GLU A 70 -4.16 -18.28 1.03
CA GLU A 70 -4.73 -18.55 -0.31
C GLU A 70 -4.93 -17.22 -1.06
N VAL A 71 -5.47 -16.20 -0.39
CA VAL A 71 -5.67 -14.86 -0.96
C VAL A 71 -4.34 -14.23 -1.35
N ALA A 72 -3.31 -14.33 -0.51
CA ALA A 72 -1.97 -13.83 -0.83
C ALA A 72 -1.41 -14.45 -2.11
N GLN A 73 -1.64 -15.75 -2.33
CA GLN A 73 -1.22 -16.45 -3.54
C GLN A 73 -1.98 -15.98 -4.78
N MET A 74 -3.32 -15.87 -4.70
CA MET A 74 -4.15 -15.38 -5.82
C MET A 74 -3.72 -14.01 -6.33
N PHE A 75 -3.39 -13.10 -5.40
CA PHE A 75 -3.01 -11.73 -5.71
C PHE A 75 -1.50 -11.53 -5.90
N LYS A 76 -0.68 -12.58 -5.70
CA LYS A 76 0.80 -12.51 -5.69
C LYS A 76 1.33 -11.40 -4.77
N VAL A 77 0.63 -11.14 -3.67
CA VAL A 77 1.02 -10.12 -2.67
C VAL A 77 1.48 -10.76 -1.37
N ASN A 78 2.27 -10.02 -0.61
CA ASN A 78 2.67 -10.48 0.71
C ASN A 78 1.46 -10.49 1.67
N ILE A 79 1.41 -11.47 2.58
CA ILE A 79 0.38 -11.57 3.63
C ILE A 79 0.30 -10.27 4.46
N SER A 80 1.43 -9.65 4.77
CA SER A 80 1.48 -8.38 5.52
C SER A 80 0.81 -7.23 4.75
N GLN A 81 0.87 -7.25 3.41
CA GLN A 81 0.18 -6.27 2.57
C GLN A 81 -1.34 -6.40 2.69
N LEU A 82 -1.87 -7.63 2.71
CA LEU A 82 -3.30 -7.87 2.91
C LEU A 82 -3.77 -7.46 4.30
N ARG A 83 -2.97 -7.74 5.34
CA ARG A 83 -3.27 -7.26 6.71
C ARG A 83 -3.27 -5.75 6.79
N TYR A 84 -2.38 -5.10 6.06
CA TYR A 84 -2.31 -3.65 6.00
C TYR A 84 -3.53 -3.09 5.26
N TRP A 85 -3.90 -3.64 4.11
CA TRP A 85 -5.11 -3.22 3.39
C TRP A 85 -6.39 -3.42 4.19
N GLU A 86 -6.54 -4.51 4.93
CA GLU A 86 -7.67 -4.68 5.87
C GLU A 86 -7.79 -3.52 6.87
N ASN A 87 -6.66 -3.03 7.41
CA ASN A 87 -6.70 -1.94 8.38
C ASN A 87 -7.03 -0.58 7.72
N GLU A 88 -6.61 -0.40 6.46
CA GLU A 88 -6.83 0.86 5.73
C GLU A 88 -8.24 0.98 5.15
N PHE A 89 -8.79 -0.13 4.66
CA PHE A 89 -10.06 -0.17 3.96
C PHE A 89 -11.18 -0.71 4.85
N ASP A 90 -12.04 0.20 5.33
CA ASP A 90 -13.26 -0.12 6.09
C ASP A 90 -14.22 -1.07 5.35
N ALA A 91 -14.10 -1.18 4.02
CA ALA A 91 -14.91 -2.06 3.17
C ALA A 91 -14.51 -3.55 3.26
N LEU A 92 -13.36 -3.87 3.86
CA LEU A 92 -12.90 -5.23 4.07
C LEU A 92 -13.21 -5.65 5.49
N GLU A 93 -14.14 -6.59 5.65
CA GLU A 93 -14.52 -7.12 6.95
C GLU A 93 -14.20 -8.62 7.05
N PRO A 94 -12.90 -9.01 7.03
CA PRO A 94 -12.53 -10.41 7.14
C PRO A 94 -12.92 -10.95 8.51
N ARG A 95 -13.53 -12.13 8.53
CA ARG A 95 -13.91 -12.80 9.77
C ARG A 95 -12.65 -13.36 10.43
N LYS A 96 -12.49 -13.11 11.72
CA LYS A 96 -11.40 -13.70 12.52
C LYS A 96 -11.86 -15.03 13.12
N ASN A 97 -11.08 -16.08 12.93
CA ASN A 97 -11.30 -17.36 13.59
C ASN A 97 -10.84 -17.32 15.06
N ARG A 98 -11.18 -18.34 15.87
CA ARG A 98 -10.78 -18.45 17.29
C ARG A 98 -9.25 -18.40 17.49
N LYS A 99 -8.49 -18.80 16.47
CA LYS A 99 -7.02 -18.78 16.44
C LYS A 99 -6.43 -17.40 16.04
N GLY A 100 -7.25 -16.47 15.56
CA GLY A 100 -6.81 -15.17 15.03
C GLY A 100 -6.49 -15.16 13.54
N ASP A 101 -6.70 -16.28 12.84
CA ASP A 101 -6.59 -16.35 11.38
C ASP A 101 -7.73 -15.59 10.70
N ARG A 102 -7.41 -14.95 9.58
CA ARG A 102 -8.34 -14.11 8.81
C ARG A 102 -8.93 -14.88 7.66
N LEU A 103 -10.26 -14.84 7.58
CA LEU A 103 -11.06 -15.50 6.57
C LEU A 103 -11.78 -14.44 5.74
N PHE A 104 -11.50 -14.45 4.43
CA PHE A 104 -12.10 -13.55 3.46
C PHE A 104 -13.28 -14.23 2.77
N ARG A 105 -14.40 -13.52 2.61
CA ARG A 105 -15.52 -13.98 1.78
C ARG A 105 -15.21 -13.73 0.30
N PRO A 106 -15.86 -14.43 -0.63
CA PRO A 106 -15.81 -14.11 -2.06
C PRO A 106 -16.03 -12.62 -2.36
N GLN A 107 -16.96 -11.98 -1.64
CA GLN A 107 -17.24 -10.55 -1.80
C GLN A 107 -16.08 -9.65 -1.37
N ASP A 108 -15.34 -10.05 -0.33
CA ASP A 108 -14.16 -9.33 0.14
C ASP A 108 -13.02 -9.48 -0.88
N ILE A 109 -12.90 -10.65 -1.53
CA ILE A 109 -11.94 -10.90 -2.62
C ILE A 109 -12.23 -10.01 -3.84
N LYS A 110 -13.48 -9.86 -4.25
CA LYS A 110 -13.86 -8.91 -5.32
C LYS A 110 -13.50 -7.46 -4.96
N THR A 111 -13.66 -7.09 -3.69
CA THR A 111 -13.29 -5.76 -3.22
C THR A 111 -11.77 -5.58 -3.23
N LEU A 112 -11.01 -6.61 -2.83
CA LEU A 112 -9.55 -6.64 -2.95
C LEU A 112 -9.07 -6.53 -4.39
N GLN A 113 -9.76 -7.16 -5.34
CA GLN A 113 -9.47 -7.04 -6.77
C GLN A 113 -9.61 -5.60 -7.26
N LEU A 114 -10.69 -4.93 -6.89
CA LEU A 114 -10.88 -3.52 -7.21
C LEU A 114 -9.78 -2.64 -6.59
N ILE A 115 -9.45 -2.85 -5.32
CA ILE A 115 -8.38 -2.12 -4.63
C ILE A 115 -7.03 -2.33 -5.34
N HIS A 116 -6.71 -3.58 -5.68
CA HIS A 116 -5.48 -3.95 -6.38
C HIS A 116 -5.40 -3.21 -7.72
N ASP A 117 -6.48 -3.19 -8.49
CA ASP A 117 -6.54 -2.51 -9.78
C ASP A 117 -6.39 -0.97 -9.65
N LEU A 118 -6.99 -0.36 -8.63
CA LEU A 118 -6.84 1.07 -8.37
C LEU A 118 -5.37 1.43 -8.08
N ILE A 119 -4.69 0.63 -7.27
CA ILE A 119 -3.30 0.89 -6.88
C ILE A 119 -2.33 0.54 -8.02
N ARG A 120 -2.51 -0.61 -8.67
CA ARG A 120 -1.55 -1.11 -9.69
C ARG A 120 -1.75 -0.47 -11.05
N ARG A 121 -2.97 -0.48 -11.58
CA ARG A 121 -3.28 0.00 -12.93
C ARG A 121 -3.43 1.51 -12.94
N ARG A 122 -4.20 2.06 -11.99
CA ARG A 122 -4.50 3.50 -11.95
C ARG A 122 -3.54 4.33 -11.10
N LYS A 123 -2.55 3.70 -10.44
CA LYS A 123 -1.49 4.36 -9.64
C LYS A 123 -2.02 5.30 -8.55
N PHE A 124 -3.19 4.99 -7.99
CA PHE A 124 -3.69 5.72 -6.82
C PHE A 124 -2.80 5.44 -5.59
N THR A 125 -2.69 6.44 -4.72
CA THR A 125 -2.23 6.22 -3.34
C THR A 125 -3.29 5.45 -2.56
N LEU A 126 -2.91 4.85 -1.44
CA LEU A 126 -3.85 4.12 -0.57
C LEU A 126 -5.02 5.02 -0.12
N GLU A 127 -4.70 6.25 0.30
CA GLU A 127 -5.69 7.25 0.69
C GLU A 127 -6.60 7.63 -0.49
N GLY A 128 -6.03 7.82 -1.68
CA GLY A 128 -6.79 8.13 -2.89
C GLY A 128 -7.72 6.99 -3.32
N ALA A 129 -7.28 5.74 -3.16
CA ALA A 129 -8.12 4.57 -3.42
C ALA A 129 -9.28 4.47 -2.40
N LYS A 130 -9.02 4.77 -1.12
CA LYS A 130 -10.04 4.80 -0.07
C LYS A 130 -11.09 5.87 -0.34
N GLU A 131 -10.65 7.07 -0.69
CA GLU A 131 -11.54 8.18 -1.04
C GLU A 131 -12.35 7.86 -2.30
N PHE A 132 -11.73 7.23 -3.31
CA PHE A 132 -12.41 6.79 -4.52
C PHE A 132 -13.55 5.80 -4.22
N LEU A 133 -13.29 4.81 -3.37
CA LEU A 133 -14.30 3.82 -2.95
C LEU A 133 -15.43 4.45 -2.14
N LYS A 134 -15.14 5.44 -1.29
CA LYS A 134 -16.16 6.16 -0.51
C LYS A 134 -17.03 7.07 -1.38
N LYS A 135 -16.42 7.82 -2.31
CA LYS A 135 -17.14 8.75 -3.20
C LYS A 135 -17.98 8.04 -4.25
N ASN A 136 -17.51 6.90 -4.75
CA ASN A 136 -18.17 6.16 -5.81
C ASN A 136 -18.79 4.88 -5.24
N ALA A 137 -19.99 4.98 -4.66
CA ALA A 137 -20.75 3.79 -4.26
C ALA A 137 -20.98 2.83 -5.44
N LYS A 138 -21.10 3.37 -6.67
CA LYS A 138 -21.19 2.63 -7.93
C LYS A 138 -19.85 2.17 -8.52
N ALA A 139 -18.73 2.34 -7.81
CA ALA A 139 -17.42 1.87 -8.26
C ALA A 139 -17.42 0.36 -8.50
N LYS A 140 -18.17 -0.41 -7.70
CA LYS A 140 -18.31 -1.86 -7.88
C LYS A 140 -18.99 -2.21 -9.20
N GLU A 141 -20.16 -1.62 -9.46
CA GLU A 141 -20.94 -1.84 -10.71
C GLU A 141 -20.15 -1.45 -11.95
N THR A 142 -19.49 -0.28 -11.91
CA THR A 142 -18.67 0.19 -13.05
C THR A 142 -17.45 -0.70 -13.28
N HIS A 143 -16.85 -1.22 -12.21
CA HIS A 143 -15.74 -2.17 -12.31
C HIS A 143 -16.17 -3.51 -12.92
N GLU A 144 -17.32 -4.04 -12.50
CA GLU A 144 -17.90 -5.27 -13.07
C GLU A 144 -18.20 -5.09 -14.58
N LEU A 145 -18.76 -3.94 -14.97
CA LEU A 145 -19.00 -3.64 -16.38
C LEU A 145 -17.69 -3.56 -17.18
N ILE A 146 -16.66 -2.89 -16.64
CA ILE A 146 -15.34 -2.80 -17.29
C ILE A 146 -14.73 -4.20 -17.44
N ALA A 147 -14.82 -5.05 -16.42
CA ALA A 147 -14.32 -6.43 -16.48
C ALA A 147 -15.03 -7.25 -17.57
N SER A 148 -16.36 -7.11 -17.70
CA SER A 148 -17.13 -7.79 -18.75
C SER A 148 -16.69 -7.37 -20.16
N LEU A 149 -16.47 -6.06 -20.37
CA LEU A 149 -15.99 -5.52 -21.65
C LEU A 149 -14.56 -5.97 -21.96
N GLN A 150 -13.71 -6.10 -20.94
CA GLN A 150 -12.37 -6.67 -21.09
C GLN A 150 -12.42 -8.13 -21.54
N LYS A 151 -13.30 -8.95 -20.95
CA LYS A 151 -13.50 -10.37 -21.35
C LYS A 151 -13.97 -10.50 -22.80
N ILE A 152 -14.91 -9.66 -23.22
CA ILE A 152 -15.37 -9.63 -24.63
C ILE A 152 -14.22 -9.22 -25.55
N LYS A 153 -13.44 -8.20 -25.18
CA LYS A 153 -12.29 -7.75 -25.97
C LYS A 153 -11.26 -8.87 -26.15
N THR A 154 -10.89 -9.59 -25.08
CA THR A 154 -9.90 -10.67 -25.17
C THR A 154 -10.41 -11.82 -26.04
N PHE A 155 -11.68 -12.21 -25.87
CA PHE A 155 -12.31 -13.23 -26.70
C PHE A 155 -12.30 -12.89 -28.20
N LEU A 156 -12.64 -11.64 -28.55
CA LEU A 156 -12.60 -11.20 -29.95
C LEU A 156 -11.18 -11.15 -30.52
N LEU A 157 -10.19 -10.81 -29.70
CA LEU A 157 -8.78 -10.83 -30.12
C LEU A 157 -8.27 -12.25 -30.35
N GLU A 158 -8.67 -13.21 -29.51
CA GLU A 158 -8.38 -14.62 -29.68
C GLU A 158 -9.01 -15.18 -30.97
N LEU A 159 -10.29 -14.86 -31.23
CA LEU A 159 -10.95 -15.23 -32.48
C LEU A 159 -10.25 -14.64 -33.71
N LYS A 160 -9.81 -13.37 -33.62
CA LYS A 160 -9.03 -12.74 -34.68
C LYS A 160 -7.68 -13.43 -34.89
N ALA A 161 -7.01 -13.86 -33.82
CA ALA A 161 -5.73 -14.53 -33.91
C ALA A 161 -5.84 -15.99 -34.42
N SER A 162 -7.03 -16.58 -34.29
CA SER A 162 -7.36 -17.93 -34.78
C SER A 162 -7.81 -17.97 -36.26
N MET A 163 -7.96 -16.81 -36.91
CA MET A 163 -8.25 -16.67 -38.35
C MET A 163 -6.99 -16.26 -39.10
#